data_AF-A0A351JV53-F1
#
_entry.id   AF-A0A351JV53-F1
#
_cell.length_a   1.000
_cell.length_b   1.000
_cell.length_c   1.000
_cell.angle_alpha   90.00
_cell.angle_beta   90.00
_cell.angle_gamma   90.00
#
_symmetry.space_group_name_H-M   'P 1'
#
loop_
_entity.id
_entity.type
_entity.pdbx_description
1 polymer ?
#
loop_
_entity_poly.entity_id
_entity_poly.type
_entity_poly.pdbx_seq_one_letter_code
_entity_poly.pdbx_strand_id
1 'polypeptide(L)' 'MAVIHPFRGLRYNPSVVKDLSRVVTQPYDRIGPSQMEAYLKRSPHTYARR' A
#
# COMPACT_ATOMS: atom_id res chain seq x y z
N MET A 1 -30.96 -16.95 5.05
CA MET A 1 -30.28 -17.03 3.74
C MET A 1 -29.43 -15.77 3.58
N ALA A 2 -28.12 -15.86 3.32
CA ALA A 2 -27.28 -14.67 3.13
C ALA A 2 -27.45 -14.11 1.70
N VAL A 3 -27.57 -12.80 1.58
CA VAL A 3 -27.64 -12.10 0.27
C VAL A 3 -26.26 -11.54 -0.04
N ILE A 4 -25.71 -11.91 -1.20
CA ILE A 4 -24.38 -11.49 -1.65
C ILE A 4 -24.53 -10.37 -2.66
N HIS A 5 -23.81 -9.26 -2.46
CA HIS A 5 -23.79 -8.12 -3.37
C HIS A 5 -22.38 -7.90 -3.92
N PRO A 6 -22.25 -7.51 -5.20
CA PRO A 6 -20.98 -7.10 -5.74
C PRO A 6 -20.53 -5.77 -5.11
N PHE A 7 -19.22 -5.57 -5.01
CA PHE A 7 -18.63 -4.29 -4.68
C PHE A 7 -17.60 -3.88 -5.75
N ARG A 8 -17.38 -2.58 -5.89
CA ARG A 8 -16.37 -2.07 -6.81
C ARG A 8 -14.99 -2.30 -6.22
N GLY A 9 -14.20 -3.16 -6.88
CA GLY A 9 -12.78 -3.32 -6.55
C GLY A 9 -11.99 -2.08 -6.97
N LEU A 10 -11.05 -1.68 -6.13
CA LEU A 10 -10.04 -0.67 -6.47
C LEU A 10 -8.76 -1.37 -6.92
N ARG A 11 -8.05 -0.76 -7.87
CA ARG A 11 -6.73 -1.21 -8.36
C ARG A 11 -5.77 -0.04 -8.35
N TYR A 12 -4.48 -0.35 -8.25
CA TYR A 12 -3.43 0.65 -8.46
C TYR A 12 -3.52 1.23 -9.87
N ASN A 13 -3.20 2.52 -10.01
CA ASN A 13 -3.13 3.17 -11.31
C ASN A 13 -1.78 2.82 -11.99
N PRO A 14 -1.75 2.00 -13.06
CA PRO A 14 -0.51 1.57 -13.70
C PRO A 14 0.25 2.71 -14.39
N SER A 15 -0.42 3.81 -14.72
CA SER A 15 0.23 5.01 -15.28
C SER A 15 1.05 5.76 -14.22
N VAL A 16 0.69 5.63 -12.95
CA VAL A 16 1.38 6.24 -11.80
C VAL A 16 2.36 5.27 -11.17
N VAL A 17 1.94 4.01 -10.97
CA VAL A 17 2.73 2.95 -10.35
C VAL A 17 2.91 1.80 -11.33
N LYS A 18 4.01 1.83 -12.08
CA LYS A 18 4.37 0.75 -13.02
C LYS A 18 4.84 -0.52 -12.30
N ASP A 19 5.54 -0.34 -11.18
CA ASP A 19 6.11 -1.42 -10.38
C ASP A 19 5.56 -1.34 -8.96
N LEU A 20 4.71 -2.31 -8.60
CA LEU A 20 4.05 -2.36 -7.30
C LEU A 20 5.03 -2.52 -6.14
N SER A 21 6.20 -3.14 -6.36
CA SER A 21 7.21 -3.34 -5.30
C SER A 21 7.73 -2.01 -4.72
N ARG A 22 7.56 -0.90 -5.45
CA ARG A 22 7.95 0.44 -5.03
C ARG A 22 6.98 1.10 -4.06
N VAL A 23 5.75 0.61 -3.96
CA VAL A 23 4.69 1.21 -3.11
C VAL A 23 4.10 0.25 -2.09
N VAL A 24 4.48 -1.04 -2.13
CA VAL A 24 4.06 -2.01 -1.11
C VAL A 24 4.97 -1.94 0.10
N THR A 25 4.36 -1.88 1.28
CA THR A 25 5.01 -1.87 2.59
C THR A 25 4.57 -3.07 3.43
N GLN A 26 5.30 -3.32 4.52
CA GLN A 26 4.84 -4.29 5.53
C GLN A 26 3.59 -3.77 6.25
N PRO A 27 2.76 -4.65 6.83
CA PRO A 27 1.68 -4.28 7.73
C PRO A 27 2.17 -3.40 8.89
N TYR A 28 1.29 -2.51 9.38
CA TYR A 28 1.61 -1.46 10.37
C TYR A 28 2.21 -2.01 11.67
N ASP A 29 1.82 -3.21 12.09
CA ASP A 29 2.34 -3.90 13.27
C ASP A 29 3.82 -4.31 13.14
N ARG A 30 4.35 -4.34 11.91
CA ARG A 30 5.73 -4.73 11.62
C ARG A 30 6.64 -3.58 11.19
N ILE A 31 6.11 -2.38 10.97
CA ILE A 31 6.93 -1.26 10.50
C ILE A 31 7.72 -0.65 11.67
N GLY A 32 9.03 -0.92 11.68
CA GLY A 32 9.97 -0.23 12.57
C GLY A 32 10.35 1.18 12.09
N PRO A 33 11.00 2.02 12.93
CA PRO A 33 11.41 3.38 12.55
C PRO A 33 12.27 3.46 11.28
N SER A 34 13.29 2.61 11.18
CA SER A 34 14.19 2.57 10.03
C SER A 34 13.49 2.11 8.74
N GLN A 35 12.55 1.19 8.86
CA GLN A 35 11.72 0.73 7.74
C GLN A 35 10.75 1.81 7.29
N MET A 36 10.11 2.52 8.24
CA MET A 36 9.23 3.65 7.93
C MET A 36 9.97 4.71 7.13
N GLU A 37 11.17 5.11 7.55
CA GLU A 37 11.98 6.06 6.79
C GLU A 37 12.32 5.54 5.38
N ALA A 38 12.74 4.29 5.27
CA ALA A 38 13.07 3.68 3.98
C ALA A 38 11.86 3.62 3.04
N TYR A 39 10.66 3.35 3.57
CA TYR A 39 9.41 3.34 2.82
C TYR A 39 9.03 4.74 2.33
N LEU A 40 9.06 5.74 3.20
CA LEU A 40 8.75 7.13 2.84
C LEU A 40 9.74 7.69 1.80
N LYS A 41 11.02 7.31 1.90
CA LYS A 41 12.06 7.68 0.91
C LYS A 41 11.90 6.98 -0.44
N ARG A 42 11.30 5.79 -0.48
CA ARG A 42 11.18 4.95 -1.70
C ARG A 42 10.23 5.53 -2.74
N SER A 43 9.12 6.10 -2.30
CA SER A 43 8.09 6.63 -3.20
C SER A 43 7.24 7.69 -2.50
N PRO A 44 6.90 8.79 -3.19
CA PRO A 44 6.01 9.83 -2.66
C PRO A 44 4.57 9.32 -2.45
N HIS A 45 4.21 8.18 -3.03
CA HIS A 45 2.89 7.55 -2.86
C HIS A 45 2.83 6.58 -1.68
N THR A 46 3.90 6.47 -0.90
CA THR A 46 3.96 5.56 0.24
C THR A 46 3.23 6.15 1.44
N TYR A 47 2.36 5.36 2.05
CA TYR A 47 1.78 5.65 3.36
C TYR A 47 2.26 4.61 4.36
N ALA A 48 3.08 5.04 5.30
CA ALA A 48 3.54 4.22 6.41
C ALA A 48 3.31 5.01 7.70
N ARG A 49 2.62 4.40 8.66
CA ARG A 49 2.34 4.99 9.97
C ARG A 49 2.62 3.93 11.04
N ARG A 50 3.27 4.37 12.11
CA ARG A 50 3.46 3.62 13.34
C ARG A 50 2.42 4.06 14.38
#